data_AF-A0A932ARY8-F1
#
_entry.id   AF-A0A932ARY8-F1
#
_cell.length_a   1.000
_cell.length_b   1.000
_cell.length_c   1.000
_cell.angle_alpha   90.00
_cell.angle_beta   90.00
_cell.angle_gamma   90.00
#
_symmetry.space_group_name_H-M   'P 1'
#
loop_
_entity.id
_entity.type
_entity.pdbx_description
1 polymer ?
#
loop_
_entity_poly.entity_id
_entity_poly.type
_entity_poly.pdbx_seq_one_letter_code
_entity_poly.pdbx_strand_id
1 'polypeptide(L)'
;MEEFEDIDRRSSLFVGLTSEALAQHVASYTRTDATPRSVSTLLAEARRTFVGAAACYDNFASSAFKSLQAAELALRERVGGTERRLTLGALLQQPTTAEALTPDQFAWFQEFALPFRNRLAHPDESIAFTPGMAEPFVRTAHEIVAAMFPDA
;
A
#
# COMPACT_ATOMS: atom_id res chain seq x y z
N MET A 1 -8.87 -17.27 -13.65
CA MET A 1 -9.25 -16.62 -14.93
C MET A 1 -9.86 -15.25 -14.66
N GLU A 2 -10.70 -15.09 -13.63
CA GLU A 2 -11.26 -13.79 -13.21
C GLU A 2 -10.23 -12.77 -12.69
N GLU A 3 -9.19 -13.20 -11.96
CA GLU A 3 -8.20 -12.27 -11.37
C GLU A 3 -7.36 -11.52 -12.43
N PHE A 4 -7.07 -12.16 -13.56
CA PHE A 4 -6.36 -11.54 -14.68
C PHE A 4 -7.25 -10.54 -15.44
N GLU A 5 -8.54 -10.84 -15.62
CA GLU A 5 -9.49 -9.91 -16.25
C GLU A 5 -9.71 -8.65 -15.39
N ASP A 6 -9.68 -8.77 -14.06
CA ASP A 6 -9.76 -7.64 -13.13
C ASP A 6 -8.50 -6.76 -13.17
N ILE A 7 -7.30 -7.36 -13.25
CA ILE A 7 -6.03 -6.63 -13.41
C ILE A 7 -5.97 -5.89 -14.76
N ASP A 8 -6.39 -6.52 -15.85
CA ASP A 8 -6.41 -5.91 -17.18
C ASP A 8 -7.43 -4.77 -17.25
N ARG A 9 -8.62 -4.97 -16.65
CA ARG A 9 -9.63 -3.91 -16.53
C ARG A 9 -9.11 -2.73 -15.73
N ARG A 10 -8.44 -2.95 -14.59
CA ARG A 10 -7.82 -1.86 -13.81
C ARG A 10 -6.72 -1.17 -14.60
N SER A 11 -5.88 -1.94 -15.31
CA SER A 11 -4.81 -1.38 -16.15
C SER A 11 -5.37 -0.51 -17.28
N SER A 12 -6.56 -0.83 -17.81
CA SER A 12 -7.27 -0.01 -18.80
C SER A 12 -7.77 1.34 -18.26
N LEU A 13 -7.84 1.54 -16.94
CA LEU A 13 -8.11 2.86 -16.36
C LEU A 13 -6.92 3.83 -16.53
N PHE A 14 -5.76 3.32 -16.94
CA PHE A 14 -4.51 4.07 -17.07
C PHE A 14 -4.09 4.26 -18.54
N VAL A 15 -5.05 4.35 -19.46
CA VAL A 15 -4.80 4.59 -20.90
C VAL A 15 -3.96 5.86 -21.09
N GLY A 16 -2.80 5.71 -21.72
CA GLY A 16 -1.85 6.79 -22.00
C GLY A 16 -0.71 6.95 -20.97
N LEU A 17 -0.80 6.33 -19.78
CA LEU A 17 0.21 6.37 -18.70
C LEU A 17 0.85 7.76 -18.47
N THR A 18 0.07 8.82 -18.60
CA THR A 18 0.60 10.17 -18.40
C THR A 18 0.75 10.46 -16.91
N SER A 19 1.72 11.32 -16.57
CA SER A 19 1.91 11.76 -15.19
C SER A 19 0.66 12.46 -14.66
N GLU A 20 -0.06 13.20 -15.49
CA GLU A 20 -1.29 13.90 -15.12
C GLU A 20 -2.42 12.93 -14.77
N ALA A 21 -2.62 11.87 -15.57
CA ALA A 21 -3.66 10.87 -15.32
C ALA A 21 -3.37 10.10 -14.02
N LEU A 22 -2.13 9.68 -13.81
CA LEU A 22 -1.70 9.02 -12.58
C LEU A 22 -1.84 9.96 -11.37
N ALA A 23 -1.49 11.24 -11.52
CA ALA A 23 -1.60 12.24 -10.45
C ALA A 23 -3.06 12.49 -10.06
N GLN A 24 -3.95 12.61 -11.05
CA GLN A 24 -5.38 12.76 -10.81
C GLN A 24 -5.95 11.54 -10.07
N HIS A 25 -5.51 10.33 -10.44
CA HIS A 25 -5.93 9.10 -9.79
C HIS A 25 -5.53 9.07 -8.31
N VAL A 26 -4.26 9.30 -7.99
CA VAL A 26 -3.78 9.26 -6.59
C VAL A 26 -4.22 10.46 -5.75
N ALA A 27 -4.65 11.56 -6.37
CA ALA A 27 -5.22 12.70 -5.66
C ALA A 27 -6.58 12.39 -5.01
N SER A 28 -7.30 11.39 -5.53
CA SER A 28 -8.59 10.93 -5.00
C SER A 28 -8.49 10.13 -3.70
N TYR A 29 -7.29 9.67 -3.33
CA TYR A 29 -7.11 8.79 -2.19
C TYR A 29 -7.33 9.52 -0.86
N THR A 30 -8.06 8.86 0.04
CA THR A 30 -8.40 9.36 1.36
C THR A 30 -7.14 9.72 2.16
N ARG A 31 -7.17 10.86 2.84
CA ARG A 31 -6.10 11.37 3.70
C ARG A 31 -6.75 11.96 4.94
N THR A 32 -6.11 11.78 6.08
CA THR A 32 -6.56 12.33 7.36
C THR A 32 -5.43 13.11 8.01
N ASP A 33 -5.76 14.21 8.66
CA ASP A 33 -4.82 15.06 9.41
C ASP A 33 -4.35 14.37 10.70
N ALA A 34 -5.14 13.44 11.23
CA ALA A 34 -4.76 12.59 12.37
C ALA A 34 -3.68 11.54 12.03
N THR A 35 -3.37 11.31 10.74
CA THR A 35 -2.33 10.34 10.35
C THR A 35 -0.94 10.77 10.86
N PRO A 36 -0.18 9.90 11.56
CA PRO A 36 1.18 10.20 12.01
C PRO A 36 2.08 10.70 10.87
N ARG A 37 2.90 11.72 11.13
CA ARG A 37 3.74 12.36 10.11
C ARG A 37 4.67 11.38 9.37
N SER A 38 5.21 10.40 10.09
CA SER A 38 6.07 9.35 9.54
C SER A 38 5.32 8.50 8.50
N VAL A 39 4.09 8.11 8.80
CA VAL A 39 3.19 7.35 7.92
C VAL A 39 2.74 8.19 6.72
N SER A 40 2.28 9.43 6.95
CA SER A 40 1.80 10.30 5.86
C SER A 40 2.91 10.68 4.87
N THR A 41 4.16 10.77 5.34
CA THR A 41 5.34 10.97 4.48
C THR A 41 5.55 9.79 3.55
N LEU A 42 5.52 8.55 4.05
CA LEU A 42 5.65 7.34 3.23
C LEU A 42 4.50 7.19 2.22
N LEU A 43 3.26 7.47 2.63
CA LEU A 43 2.13 7.49 1.69
C LEU A 43 2.33 8.54 0.59
N ALA A 44 2.83 9.73 0.93
CA ALA A 44 3.13 10.75 -0.06
C ALA A 44 4.25 10.32 -1.03
N GLU A 45 5.28 9.64 -0.53
CA GLU A 45 6.33 9.05 -1.38
C GLU A 45 5.80 7.94 -2.28
N ALA A 46 4.91 7.08 -1.77
CA ALA A 46 4.27 6.04 -2.56
C ALA A 46 3.49 6.65 -3.73
N ARG A 47 2.66 7.67 -3.47
CA ARG A 47 1.93 8.41 -4.52
C ARG A 47 2.87 9.06 -5.53
N ARG A 48 3.91 9.78 -5.08
CA ARG A 48 4.90 10.40 -5.99
C ARG A 48 5.61 9.36 -6.84
N THR A 49 5.98 8.23 -6.25
CA THR A 49 6.61 7.11 -6.97
C THR A 49 5.64 6.56 -8.01
N PHE A 50 4.38 6.30 -7.66
CA PHE A 50 3.35 5.82 -8.59
C PHE A 50 3.17 6.77 -9.79
N VAL A 51 3.10 8.08 -9.56
CA VAL A 51 3.03 9.08 -10.65
C VAL A 51 4.29 9.06 -11.51
N GLY A 52 5.47 8.92 -10.90
CA GLY A 52 6.75 8.77 -11.60
C GLY A 52 6.84 7.51 -12.46
N ALA A 53 5.89 6.58 -12.36
CA ALA A 53 5.85 5.38 -13.20
C ALA A 53 5.54 5.68 -14.68
N ALA A 54 4.98 6.86 -14.98
CA ALA A 54 4.88 7.38 -16.33
C ALA A 54 6.25 7.47 -17.05
N ALA A 55 7.32 7.76 -16.29
CA ALA A 55 8.68 7.89 -16.83
C ALA A 55 9.54 6.65 -16.59
N CYS A 56 9.24 5.84 -15.57
CA CYS A 56 10.01 4.64 -15.22
C CYS A 56 9.09 3.57 -14.65
N TYR A 57 8.79 2.54 -15.46
CA TYR A 57 7.77 1.54 -15.15
C TYR A 57 8.00 0.79 -13.83
N ASP A 58 9.26 0.56 -13.44
CA ASP A 58 9.66 -0.08 -12.16
C ASP A 58 9.15 0.67 -10.92
N ASN A 59 8.77 1.94 -11.09
CA ASN A 59 8.16 2.71 -10.03
C ASN A 59 6.78 2.16 -9.61
N PHE A 60 6.09 1.37 -10.44
CA PHE A 60 4.86 0.71 -10.00
C PHE A 60 5.12 -0.26 -8.86
N ALA A 61 6.11 -1.16 -9.00
CA ALA A 61 6.49 -2.08 -7.93
C ALA A 61 7.00 -1.30 -6.72
N SER A 62 7.86 -0.29 -6.95
CA SER A 62 8.40 0.56 -5.89
C SER A 62 7.33 1.32 -5.11
N SER A 63 6.26 1.75 -5.77
CA SER A 63 5.15 2.43 -5.11
C SER A 63 4.34 1.47 -4.23
N ALA A 64 4.08 0.24 -4.70
CA ALA A 64 3.41 -0.78 -3.92
C ALA A 64 4.20 -1.12 -2.64
N PHE A 65 5.54 -1.22 -2.73
CA PHE A 65 6.40 -1.43 -1.56
C PHE A 65 6.30 -0.31 -0.53
N LYS A 66 6.37 0.95 -0.99
CA LYS A 66 6.27 2.10 -0.08
C LYS A 66 4.90 2.16 0.60
N SER A 67 3.83 1.82 -0.11
CA SER A 67 2.48 1.73 0.45
C SER A 67 2.39 0.68 1.56
N LEU A 68 2.98 -0.49 1.35
CA LEU A 68 3.06 -1.54 2.37
C LEU A 68 3.89 -1.13 3.58
N GLN A 69 5.01 -0.44 3.36
CA GLN A 69 5.82 0.10 4.45
C GLN A 69 5.04 1.14 5.26
N ALA A 70 4.25 1.98 4.61
CA ALA A 70 3.39 2.94 5.29
C ALA A 70 2.32 2.23 6.15
N ALA A 71 1.65 1.22 5.61
CA ALA A 71 0.64 0.44 6.33
C ALA A 71 1.24 -0.37 7.49
N GLU A 72 2.43 -0.96 7.32
CA GLU A 72 3.17 -1.63 8.40
C GLU A 72 3.59 -0.64 9.49
N LEU A 73 4.03 0.57 9.12
CA LEU A 73 4.38 1.61 10.08
C LEU A 73 3.15 2.09 10.86
N ALA A 74 2.02 2.28 10.20
CA ALA A 74 0.76 2.60 10.86
C ALA A 74 0.36 1.58 11.93
N LEU A 75 0.50 0.28 11.63
CA LEU A 75 0.30 -0.79 12.62
C LEU A 75 1.27 -0.68 13.80
N ARG A 76 2.54 -0.36 13.56
CA ARG A 76 3.52 -0.16 14.64
C ARG A 76 3.17 1.02 15.54
N GLU A 77 2.71 2.13 14.97
CA GLU A 77 2.23 3.29 15.72
C GLU A 77 1.04 2.90 16.62
N ARG A 78 0.09 2.11 16.12
CA ARG A 78 -1.07 1.62 16.90
C ARG A 78 -0.69 0.67 18.04
N VAL A 79 0.34 -0.15 17.86
CA VAL A 79 0.83 -1.10 18.87
C VAL A 79 1.77 -0.44 19.90
N GLY A 80 2.18 0.83 19.68
CA GLY A 80 3.24 1.47 20.48
C GLY A 80 4.61 0.82 20.28
N GLY A 81 4.81 0.23 19.09
CA GLY A 81 5.88 -0.71 18.78
C GLY A 81 6.93 -0.22 17.80
N THR A 82 7.12 1.10 17.62
CA THR A 82 8.23 1.61 16.79
C THR A 82 9.60 1.23 17.37
N GLU A 83 9.68 1.00 18.69
CA GLU A 83 10.90 0.51 19.36
C GLU A 83 11.05 -1.02 19.37
N ARG A 84 9.95 -1.77 19.20
CA ARG A 84 9.97 -3.25 19.20
C ARG A 84 10.11 -3.78 17.78
N ARG A 85 11.17 -4.57 17.53
CA ARG A 85 11.39 -5.26 16.25
C ARG A 85 10.46 -6.46 16.06
N LEU A 86 9.15 -6.21 15.99
CA LEU A 86 8.17 -7.21 15.58
C LEU A 86 8.19 -7.38 14.06
N THR A 87 8.01 -8.60 13.57
CA THR A 87 7.74 -8.84 12.14
C THR A 87 6.30 -8.43 11.81
N LEU A 88 5.97 -8.21 10.52
CA LEU A 88 4.58 -7.92 10.12
C LEU A 88 3.60 -9.00 10.59
N GLY A 89 3.99 -10.28 10.48
CA GLY A 89 3.17 -11.38 10.98
C GLY A 89 2.93 -11.27 12.49
N ALA A 90 3.96 -10.96 13.28
CA ALA A 90 3.82 -10.79 14.73
C ALA A 90 3.01 -9.53 15.11
N LEU A 91 3.07 -8.47 14.30
CA LEU A 91 2.23 -7.27 14.48
C LEU A 91 0.75 -7.60 14.27
N LEU A 92 0.42 -8.39 13.24
CA LEU A 92 -0.95 -8.80 12.95
C LEU A 92 -1.56 -9.71 14.03
N GLN A 93 -0.73 -10.42 14.80
CA GLN A 93 -1.19 -11.23 15.93
C GLN A 93 -1.38 -10.42 17.24
N GLN A 94 -1.07 -9.12 17.26
CA GLN A 94 -1.31 -8.30 18.45
C GLN A 94 -2.81 -7.99 18.60
N PRO A 95 -3.39 -8.07 19.82
CA PRO A 95 -4.80 -7.73 20.05
C PRO A 95 -5.17 -6.33 19.56
N THR A 96 -4.29 -5.35 19.77
CA THR A 96 -4.49 -3.96 19.34
C THR A 96 -4.53 -3.79 17.82
N THR A 97 -3.89 -4.69 17.07
CA THR A 97 -3.98 -4.72 15.61
C THR A 97 -5.31 -5.31 15.15
N ALA A 98 -5.77 -6.38 15.79
CA ALA A 98 -7.04 -7.02 15.46
C ALA A 98 -8.23 -6.08 15.72
N GLU A 99 -8.15 -5.21 16.73
CA GLU A 99 -9.15 -4.17 16.99
C GLU A 99 -9.08 -2.99 16.01
N ALA A 100 -7.92 -2.74 15.39
CA ALA A 100 -7.70 -1.61 14.50
C ALA A 100 -8.00 -1.90 13.02
N LEU A 101 -8.19 -3.17 12.65
CA LEU A 101 -8.42 -3.61 11.28
C LEU A 101 -9.81 -4.20 11.11
N THR A 102 -10.45 -3.90 9.98
CA THR A 102 -11.63 -4.67 9.55
C THR A 102 -11.20 -6.06 9.08
N PRO A 103 -12.14 -7.05 9.02
CA PRO A 103 -11.83 -8.37 8.49
C PRO A 103 -11.21 -8.35 7.08
N ASP A 104 -11.71 -7.48 6.19
CA ASP A 104 -11.20 -7.35 4.83
C ASP A 104 -9.77 -6.79 4.79
N GLN A 105 -9.47 -5.80 5.65
CA GLN A 105 -8.13 -5.23 5.74
C GLN A 105 -7.14 -6.24 6.34
N PHE A 106 -7.59 -7.02 7.33
CA PHE A 106 -6.80 -8.10 7.89
C PHE A 106 -6.49 -9.19 6.85
N ALA A 107 -7.50 -9.61 6.07
CA ALA A 107 -7.34 -10.54 4.97
C ALA A 107 -6.36 -10.02 3.93
N TRP A 108 -6.43 -8.74 3.55
CA TRP A 108 -5.47 -8.12 2.64
C TRP A 108 -4.02 -8.23 3.12
N PHE A 109 -3.79 -8.02 4.42
CA PHE A 109 -2.47 -8.20 5.00
C PHE A 109 -1.97 -9.65 4.94
N GLN A 110 -2.85 -10.61 5.20
CA GLN A 110 -2.52 -12.04 5.21
C GLN A 110 -2.30 -12.61 3.81
N GLU A 111 -3.17 -12.27 2.88
CA GLU A 111 -3.22 -12.86 1.54
C GLU A 111 -2.29 -12.16 0.56
N PHE A 112 -2.06 -10.85 0.73
CA PHE A 112 -1.28 -10.05 -0.23
C PHE A 112 -0.02 -9.46 0.39
N ALA A 113 -0.13 -8.68 1.48
CA ALA A 113 1.00 -7.94 2.01
C ALA A 113 2.14 -8.85 2.51
N LEU A 114 1.81 -9.87 3.30
CA LEU A 114 2.79 -10.82 3.85
C LEU A 114 3.49 -11.64 2.77
N PRO A 115 2.79 -12.34 1.87
CA PRO A 115 3.44 -13.12 0.81
C PRO A 115 4.29 -12.25 -0.12
N PHE A 116 3.84 -11.03 -0.40
CA PHE A 116 4.58 -10.11 -1.27
C PHE A 116 5.85 -9.58 -0.61
N ARG A 117 5.78 -9.17 0.68
CA ARG A 117 6.97 -8.79 1.47
C ARG A 117 8.01 -9.91 1.51
N ASN A 118 7.56 -11.16 1.65
CA ASN A 118 8.45 -12.32 1.67
C ASN A 118 9.12 -12.56 0.31
N ARG A 119 8.37 -12.44 -0.79
CA ARG A 119 8.92 -12.52 -2.16
C ARG A 119 9.97 -11.44 -2.46
N LEU A 120 9.89 -10.28 -1.81
CA LEU A 120 10.88 -9.21 -1.96
C LEU A 120 12.17 -9.41 -1.19
N ALA A 121 12.07 -10.01 -0.01
CA ALA A 121 13.23 -10.28 0.82
C ALA A 121 14.13 -11.34 0.16
N HIS A 122 13.55 -12.19 -0.69
CA HIS A 122 14.22 -13.25 -1.43
C HIS A 122 13.79 -13.19 -2.90
N PRO A 123 14.26 -12.19 -3.67
CA PRO A 123 13.86 -12.04 -5.05
C PRO A 123 14.60 -13.07 -5.90
N ASP A 124 13.90 -14.13 -6.27
CA ASP A 124 14.41 -15.12 -7.24
C ASP A 124 14.33 -14.58 -8.68
N GLU A 125 13.52 -13.54 -8.91
CA GLU A 125 13.28 -12.87 -10.19
C GLU A 125 13.06 -11.35 -10.01
N SER A 126 13.17 -10.59 -11.12
CA SER A 126 12.83 -9.16 -11.15
C SER A 126 11.31 -8.97 -11.04
N ILE A 127 10.86 -8.24 -10.01
CA ILE A 127 9.43 -7.96 -9.80
C ILE A 127 9.03 -6.72 -10.60
N ALA A 128 8.26 -6.92 -11.67
CA ALA A 128 7.65 -5.85 -12.45
C ALA A 128 6.13 -5.81 -12.19
N PHE A 129 5.60 -4.62 -11.92
CA PHE A 129 4.17 -4.41 -11.67
C PHE A 129 3.56 -3.58 -12.79
N THR A 130 2.36 -3.97 -13.23
CA THR A 130 1.51 -3.10 -14.04
C THR A 130 0.82 -2.06 -13.16
N PRO A 131 0.29 -0.97 -13.75
CA PRO A 131 -0.53 -0.02 -13.01
C PRO A 131 -1.69 -0.71 -12.28
N GLY A 132 -2.38 -1.65 -12.92
CA GLY A 132 -3.49 -2.39 -12.31
C GLY A 132 -3.07 -3.31 -11.16
N MET A 133 -1.80 -3.73 -11.12
CA MET A 133 -1.22 -4.46 -9.99
C MET A 133 -0.78 -3.53 -8.86
N ALA A 134 -0.21 -2.36 -9.15
CA ALA A 134 0.29 -1.44 -8.14
C ALA A 134 -0.80 -0.59 -7.49
N GLU A 135 -1.80 -0.15 -8.26
CA GLU A 135 -2.89 0.72 -7.81
C GLU A 135 -3.58 0.22 -6.54
N PRO A 136 -3.98 -1.08 -6.44
CA PRO A 136 -4.67 -1.57 -5.25
C PRO A 136 -3.81 -1.44 -3.99
N PHE A 137 -2.49 -1.64 -4.07
CA PHE A 137 -1.62 -1.47 -2.90
C PHE A 137 -1.58 -0.03 -2.42
N VAL A 138 -1.50 0.94 -3.34
CA VAL A 138 -1.46 2.36 -2.98
C VAL A 138 -2.81 2.81 -2.41
N ARG A 139 -3.91 2.43 -3.05
CA ARG A 139 -5.27 2.76 -2.60
C ARG A 139 -5.60 2.11 -1.26
N THR A 140 -5.40 0.81 -1.11
CA THR A 140 -5.73 0.09 0.13
C THR A 140 -4.87 0.55 1.31
N ALA A 141 -3.60 0.89 1.10
CA ALA A 141 -2.79 1.46 2.18
C ALA A 141 -3.36 2.80 2.67
N HIS A 142 -3.86 3.65 1.76
CA HIS A 142 -4.53 4.88 2.11
C HIS A 142 -5.84 4.66 2.90
N GLU A 143 -6.67 3.72 2.44
CA GLU A 143 -7.93 3.36 3.10
C GLU A 143 -7.70 2.81 4.51
N ILE A 144 -6.73 1.90 4.67
CA ILE A 144 -6.34 1.32 5.97
C ILE A 144 -5.84 2.41 6.91
N VAL A 145 -4.91 3.27 6.46
CA VAL A 145 -4.33 4.32 7.30
C VAL A 145 -5.39 5.33 7.72
N ALA A 146 -6.26 5.76 6.81
CA ALA A 146 -7.36 6.67 7.13
C ALA A 146 -8.34 6.06 8.14
N ALA A 147 -8.63 4.75 8.04
CA ALA A 147 -9.47 4.06 9.00
C ALA A 147 -8.83 3.94 10.39
N MET A 148 -7.50 3.77 10.46
CA MET A 148 -6.75 3.70 11.74
C MET A 148 -6.63 5.04 12.44
N PHE A 149 -6.59 6.13 11.67
CA PHE A 149 -6.39 7.48 12.16
C PHE A 149 -7.44 8.43 11.58
N PRO A 150 -8.73 8.28 11.93
CA PRO A 150 -9.78 9.16 11.43
C PRO A 150 -9.63 10.58 11.99
N ASP A 151 -10.02 11.57 11.20
CA ASP A 151 -10.21 12.93 11.71
C ASP A 151 -11.41 12.98 12.66
N ALA A 152 -11.36 13.88 13.64
CA ALA A 152 -12.38 14.02 14.69
C ALA A 152 -13.66 14.71 14.21
#